data_AF-A0A6J8B7J3-F1
#
_entry.id   AF-A0A6J8B7J3-F1
#
_cell.length_a   1.000
_cell.length_b   1.000
_cell.length_c   1.000
_cell.angle_alpha   90.00
_cell.angle_beta   90.00
_cell.angle_gamma   90.00
#
_symmetry.space_group_name_H-M   'P 1'
#
loop_
_entity.id
_entity.type
_entity.pdbx_description
1 polymer ?
#
loop_
_entity_poly.entity_id
_entity_poly.type
_entity_poly.pdbx_seq_one_letter_code
_entity_poly.pdbx_strand_id
1 'polypeptide(L)'
;MENFNHQIEKHTASINRLIQEGKGREVVDLIKQISIEGRAPKQGPLLYALALCARCDDKLTKIAAYRSLIEVCRLPTHLFQFIKYAEKLSGETSGWGRTQRKAVSHLYNQPSFQKNPMKLLRLGIITTSRKLSKLHLLDNESIDEAHVIGRLENVENLRFARIHPFTLLTAWNSYRRGHSGPRKSLIWTVNQKIANGLETAFYKSFASVDPIKKRILIAMNGSEAMMQPANGMKEVSARSTAVAMAFILSKIGDNTEVILVKEQLVPVNLDQSDNLEVASQKFSINGTSDYYDPCKPMNWARENKMKFDAIVFFTASLTFNNNDNPSATMRQYREELGIPRARLVNVGMASNEFTVTDHTDAKMLNVVGLDSNILTMISDFVRR
;
A
#
# COMPACT_ATOMS: atom_id res chain seq x y z
N MET A 1 -2.17 22.62 4.32
CA MET A 1 -0.72 22.36 4.14
C MET A 1 0.15 23.24 5.03
N GLU A 2 -0.31 24.42 5.47
CA GLU A 2 0.45 25.33 6.34
C GLU A 2 0.67 24.81 7.77
N ASN A 3 -0.35 24.21 8.42
CA ASN A 3 -0.21 23.69 9.79
C ASN A 3 0.82 22.55 9.95
N PHE A 4 1.03 21.74 8.91
CA PHE A 4 2.02 20.65 8.93
C PHE A 4 3.45 21.16 8.74
N ASN A 5 3.63 22.22 7.95
CA ASN A 5 4.95 22.85 7.75
C ASN A 5 5.40 23.61 9.01
N HIS A 6 4.48 24.28 9.71
CA HIS A 6 4.79 25.02 10.95
C HIS A 6 5.24 24.09 12.10
N GLN A 7 4.64 22.90 12.23
CA GLN A 7 5.07 21.88 13.21
C GLN A 7 6.46 21.29 12.88
N ILE A 8 6.78 21.10 11.59
CA ILE A 8 8.09 20.61 11.16
C ILE A 8 9.19 21.63 11.48
N GLU A 9 8.97 22.91 11.25
CA GLU A 9 9.94 23.98 11.56
C GLU A 9 10.25 24.03 13.07
N LYS A 10 9.23 23.95 13.93
CA LYS A 10 9.40 23.98 15.39
C LYS A 10 10.14 22.75 15.94
N HIS A 11 9.90 21.56 15.39
CA HIS A 11 10.62 20.34 15.78
C HIS A 11 12.07 20.31 15.29
N THR A 12 12.34 20.90 14.11
CA THR A 12 13.70 20.99 13.54
C THR A 12 14.65 21.82 14.42
N ALA A 13 14.13 22.89 15.05
CA ALA A 13 14.92 23.75 15.93
C ALA A 13 15.48 23.02 17.17
N SER A 14 14.76 22.03 17.71
CA SER A 14 15.21 21.25 18.87
C SER A 14 16.36 20.30 18.54
N ILE A 15 16.30 19.63 17.38
CA ILE A 15 17.35 18.74 16.90
C ILE A 15 18.61 19.53 16.57
N ASN A 16 18.48 20.66 15.87
CA ASN A 16 19.61 21.52 15.54
C ASN A 16 20.31 22.05 16.80
N ARG A 17 19.56 22.41 17.83
CA ARG A 17 20.12 22.83 19.13
C ARG A 17 20.94 21.73 19.78
N LEU A 18 20.42 20.50 19.85
CA LEU A 18 21.16 19.37 20.41
C LEU A 18 22.45 19.07 19.63
N ILE A 19 22.43 19.23 18.30
CA ILE A 19 23.63 19.10 17.47
C ILE A 19 24.64 20.22 17.79
N GLN A 20 24.19 21.47 17.93
CA GLN A 20 25.05 22.62 18.30
C GLN A 20 25.65 22.49 19.70
N GLU A 21 24.93 21.85 20.64
CA GLU A 21 25.41 21.52 21.98
C GLU A 21 26.37 20.31 22.01
N GLY A 22 26.74 19.75 20.86
CA GLY A 22 27.66 18.60 20.76
C GLY A 22 27.01 17.24 21.04
N LYS A 23 25.69 17.17 21.25
CA LYS A 23 24.94 15.93 21.54
C LYS A 23 24.43 15.22 20.28
N GLY A 24 24.93 15.58 19.10
CA GLY A 24 24.41 15.05 17.83
C GLY A 24 24.56 13.52 17.68
N ARG A 25 25.55 12.89 18.31
CA ARG A 25 25.65 11.42 18.35
C ARG A 25 24.54 10.76 19.14
N GLU A 26 24.20 11.32 20.31
CA GLU A 26 23.10 10.81 21.15
C GLU A 26 21.77 10.87 20.39
N VAL A 27 21.57 11.92 19.59
CA VAL A 27 20.41 12.04 18.69
C VAL A 27 20.40 10.91 17.66
N VAL A 28 21.52 10.61 17.02
CA VAL A 28 21.63 9.51 16.04
C VAL A 28 21.36 8.15 16.69
N ASP A 29 21.90 7.92 17.89
CA ASP A 29 21.71 6.66 18.62
C ASP A 29 20.25 6.47 19.05
N LEU A 30 19.59 7.54 19.50
CA LEU A 30 18.16 7.52 19.81
C LEU A 30 17.30 7.24 18.56
N ILE A 31 17.61 7.87 17.42
CA ILE A 31 16.94 7.60 16.14
C ILE A 31 17.08 6.14 15.75
N LYS A 32 18.30 5.59 15.87
CA LYS A 32 18.59 4.18 15.60
C LYS A 32 17.78 3.27 16.51
N GLN A 33 17.77 3.54 17.82
CA GLN A 33 17.03 2.77 18.81
C GLN A 33 15.53 2.73 18.48
N ILE A 34 14.91 3.91 18.31
CA ILE A 34 13.46 4.01 17.99
C ILE A 34 13.14 3.30 16.68
N SER A 35 14.03 3.40 15.67
CA SER A 35 13.86 2.68 14.42
C SER A 35 13.87 1.18 14.68
N ILE A 36 14.95 0.63 15.23
CA ILE A 36 15.14 -0.82 15.42
C ILE A 36 13.99 -1.43 16.24
N GLU A 37 13.60 -0.78 17.34
CA GLU A 37 12.52 -1.21 18.23
C GLU A 37 11.12 -1.07 17.60
N GLY A 38 10.99 -0.40 16.44
CA GLY A 38 9.71 -0.24 15.75
C GLY A 38 8.71 0.65 16.47
N ARG A 39 9.17 1.50 17.40
CA ARG A 39 8.31 2.35 18.25
C ARG A 39 7.63 3.52 17.52
N ALA A 40 8.06 3.82 16.29
CA ALA A 40 7.48 4.90 15.50
C ALA A 40 6.41 4.39 14.51
N PRO A 41 5.19 4.96 14.52
CA PRO A 41 4.10 4.54 13.62
C PRO A 41 4.38 4.89 12.15
N LYS A 42 5.26 5.86 11.87
CA LYS A 42 5.73 6.21 10.51
C LYS A 42 7.23 6.49 10.52
N GLN A 43 7.94 6.03 9.48
CA GLN A 43 9.40 6.20 9.36
C GLN A 43 9.83 7.59 8.88
N GLY A 44 8.93 8.36 8.24
CA GLY A 44 9.26 9.67 7.67
C GLY A 44 9.93 10.65 8.63
N PRO A 45 9.37 10.90 9.84
CA PRO A 45 9.98 11.81 10.82
C PRO A 45 11.38 11.39 11.27
N LEU A 46 11.62 10.09 11.52
CA LEU A 46 12.93 9.55 11.86
C LEU A 46 13.96 9.78 10.76
N LEU A 47 13.56 9.56 9.50
CA LEU A 47 14.44 9.77 8.35
C LEU A 47 14.75 11.25 8.11
N TYR A 48 13.83 12.14 8.44
CA TYR A 48 14.07 13.59 8.38
C TYR A 48 15.06 14.04 9.47
N ALA A 49 14.88 13.56 10.71
CA ALA A 49 15.81 13.81 11.81
C ALA A 49 17.22 13.28 11.50
N LEU A 50 17.31 12.09 10.90
CA LEU A 50 18.58 11.51 10.47
C LEU A 50 19.23 12.34 9.35
N ALA A 51 18.42 12.89 8.44
CA ALA A 51 18.91 13.76 7.37
C ALA A 51 19.47 15.09 7.91
N LEU A 52 18.88 15.67 8.96
CA LEU A 52 19.45 16.82 9.67
C LEU A 52 20.83 16.50 10.24
N CYS A 53 20.95 15.36 10.94
CA CYS A 53 22.23 14.89 11.48
C CYS A 53 23.27 14.64 10.37
N ALA A 54 22.85 14.12 9.22
CA ALA A 54 23.74 13.87 8.08
C ALA A 54 24.19 15.16 7.35
N ARG A 55 23.50 16.28 7.56
CA ARG A 55 23.76 17.57 6.91
C ARG A 55 24.36 18.63 7.82
N CYS A 56 24.43 18.40 9.13
CA CYS A 56 25.05 19.33 10.06
C CYS A 56 26.56 19.54 9.83
N ASP A 57 27.13 20.58 10.44
CA ASP A 57 28.55 20.90 10.36
C ASP A 57 29.43 20.01 11.25
N ASP A 58 28.86 19.39 12.28
CA ASP A 58 29.59 18.45 13.12
C ASP A 58 29.95 17.17 12.34
N LYS A 59 31.27 16.99 12.13
CA LYS A 59 31.83 15.86 11.39
C LYS A 59 31.52 14.52 12.04
N LEU A 60 31.49 14.47 13.37
CA LEU A 60 31.30 13.23 14.12
C LEU A 60 29.85 12.75 14.00
N THR A 61 28.89 13.64 14.19
CA THR A 61 27.45 13.38 13.99
C THR A 61 27.15 13.01 12.54
N LYS A 62 27.75 13.70 11.56
CA LYS A 62 27.62 13.38 10.13
C LYS A 62 28.06 11.95 9.82
N ILE A 63 29.22 11.53 10.32
CA ILE A 63 29.73 10.16 10.11
C ILE A 63 28.79 9.14 10.77
N ALA A 64 28.34 9.40 12.00
CA ALA A 64 27.41 8.52 12.72
C ALA A 64 26.10 8.34 11.95
N ALA A 65 25.50 9.43 11.47
CA ALA A 65 24.25 9.41 10.72
C ALA A 65 24.35 8.57 9.43
N TYR A 66 25.44 8.74 8.67
CA TYR A 66 25.66 7.94 7.45
C TYR A 66 25.92 6.46 7.73
N ARG A 67 26.58 6.12 8.85
CA ARG A 67 26.80 4.72 9.26
C ARG A 67 25.48 4.05 9.69
N SER A 68 24.60 4.77 10.39
CA SER A 68 23.31 4.23 10.82
C SER A 68 22.32 3.96 9.68
N LEU A 69 22.61 4.39 8.44
CA LEU A 69 21.72 4.13 7.29
C LEU A 69 21.45 2.65 7.06
N ILE A 70 22.41 1.76 7.35
CA ILE A 70 22.24 0.31 7.16
C ILE A 70 21.15 -0.24 8.09
N GLU A 71 21.06 0.30 9.30
CA GLU A 71 20.16 -0.18 10.34
C GLU A 71 18.80 0.53 10.26
N VAL A 72 18.80 1.83 9.97
CA VAL A 72 17.59 2.65 9.87
C VAL A 72 16.88 2.44 8.52
N CYS A 73 17.63 2.43 7.40
CA CYS A 73 17.06 2.27 6.06
C CYS A 73 16.90 0.80 5.66
N ARG A 74 16.02 0.09 6.37
CA ARG A 74 15.66 -1.31 6.10
C ARG A 74 15.03 -1.54 4.71
N LEU A 75 14.44 -0.51 4.10
CA LEU A 75 13.79 -0.55 2.78
C LEU A 75 14.39 0.52 1.85
N PRO A 76 14.36 0.34 0.52
CA PRO A 76 14.86 1.34 -0.43
C PRO A 76 14.10 2.67 -0.33
N THR A 77 12.81 2.62 -0.01
CA THR A 77 11.98 3.81 0.25
C THR A 77 12.51 4.67 1.37
N HIS A 78 13.07 4.06 2.42
CA HIS A 78 13.67 4.81 3.52
C HIS A 78 14.91 5.55 3.04
N LEU A 79 15.74 4.89 2.22
CA LEU A 79 16.91 5.50 1.62
C LEU A 79 16.54 6.66 0.68
N PHE A 80 15.54 6.49 -0.19
CA PHE A 80 15.11 7.57 -1.09
C PHE A 80 14.48 8.73 -0.36
N GLN A 81 13.68 8.44 0.66
CA GLN A 81 13.08 9.47 1.51
C GLN A 81 14.15 10.22 2.30
N PHE A 82 15.13 9.51 2.87
CA PHE A 82 16.32 10.12 3.48
C PHE A 82 17.10 10.99 2.48
N ILE A 83 17.38 10.49 1.28
CA ILE A 83 18.08 11.25 0.22
C ILE A 83 17.29 12.51 -0.14
N LYS A 84 15.98 12.40 -0.33
CA LYS A 84 15.10 13.54 -0.64
C LYS A 84 15.13 14.60 0.46
N TYR A 85 15.10 14.18 1.73
CA TYR A 85 15.24 15.09 2.86
C TYR A 85 16.62 15.71 2.94
N ALA A 86 17.67 14.90 2.78
CA ALA A 86 19.04 15.37 2.77
C ALA A 86 19.28 16.39 1.64
N GLU A 87 18.72 16.15 0.45
CA GLU A 87 18.76 17.05 -0.71
C GLU A 87 18.04 18.37 -0.42
N LYS A 88 16.83 18.32 0.18
CA LYS A 88 16.08 19.53 0.59
C LYS A 88 16.80 20.36 1.65
N LEU A 89 17.60 19.71 2.51
CA LEU A 89 18.38 20.34 3.57
C LEU A 89 19.74 20.87 3.08
N SER A 90 20.10 20.59 1.82
CA SER A 90 21.32 21.12 1.19
C SER A 90 21.02 22.47 0.52
N GLY A 91 21.97 23.42 0.61
CA GLY A 91 21.92 24.65 -0.18
C GLY A 91 22.10 24.38 -1.68
N GLU A 92 21.77 25.38 -2.53
CA GLU A 92 21.71 25.29 -4.00
C GLU A 92 22.97 24.73 -4.68
N THR A 93 24.13 24.80 -4.03
CA THR A 93 25.43 24.34 -4.55
C THR A 93 25.89 22.98 -4.02
N SER A 94 25.14 22.34 -3.12
CA SER A 94 25.61 21.14 -2.41
C SER A 94 25.00 19.84 -2.96
N GLY A 95 25.73 19.22 -3.90
CA GLY A 95 25.39 17.91 -4.45
C GLY A 95 25.79 16.73 -3.54
N TRP A 96 25.99 15.56 -4.17
CA TRP A 96 26.36 14.33 -3.47
C TRP A 96 27.84 14.34 -3.06
N GLY A 97 28.16 14.76 -1.84
CA GLY A 97 29.53 14.73 -1.31
C GLY A 97 30.12 13.32 -1.18
N ARG A 98 31.45 13.21 -1.05
CA ARG A 98 32.17 11.92 -0.97
C ARG A 98 31.61 10.98 0.10
N THR A 99 31.25 11.50 1.27
CA THR A 99 30.70 10.71 2.39
C THR A 99 29.33 10.11 2.07
N GLN A 100 28.43 10.88 1.47
CA GLN A 100 27.12 10.39 1.04
C GLN A 100 27.27 9.31 -0.04
N ARG A 101 28.13 9.53 -1.05
CA ARG A 101 28.38 8.54 -2.12
C ARG A 101 28.90 7.22 -1.55
N LYS A 102 29.87 7.27 -0.62
CA LYS A 102 30.40 6.08 0.06
C LYS A 102 29.35 5.37 0.89
N ALA A 103 28.55 6.09 1.67
CA ALA A 103 27.52 5.49 2.52
C ALA A 103 26.42 4.80 1.71
N VAL A 104 25.95 5.47 0.64
CA VAL A 104 24.96 4.90 -0.28
C VAL A 104 25.54 3.68 -0.99
N SER A 105 26.74 3.78 -1.58
CA SER A 105 27.40 2.65 -2.25
C SER A 105 27.60 1.46 -1.29
N HIS A 106 28.05 1.71 -0.07
CA HIS A 106 28.23 0.69 0.94
C HIS A 106 26.90 0.00 1.29
N LEU A 107 25.81 0.76 1.46
CA LEU A 107 24.48 0.22 1.71
C LEU A 107 24.00 -0.72 0.58
N TYR A 108 24.21 -0.34 -0.68
CA TYR A 108 23.86 -1.17 -1.84
C TYR A 108 24.69 -2.45 -1.95
N ASN A 109 25.94 -2.41 -1.51
CA ASN A 109 26.87 -3.53 -1.58
C ASN A 109 26.76 -4.50 -0.39
N GLN A 110 25.84 -4.26 0.56
CA GLN A 110 25.62 -5.18 1.68
C GLN A 110 24.87 -6.44 1.22
N PRO A 111 25.26 -7.65 1.68
CA PRO A 111 24.54 -8.89 1.37
C PRO A 111 23.07 -8.85 1.78
N SER A 112 22.74 -8.19 2.90
CA SER A 112 21.35 -7.98 3.35
C SER A 112 20.54 -7.04 2.44
N PHE A 113 21.23 -6.26 1.60
CA PHE A 113 20.63 -5.39 0.58
C PHE A 113 20.48 -6.13 -0.76
N GLN A 114 21.52 -6.86 -1.17
CA GLN A 114 21.57 -7.63 -2.42
C GLN A 114 20.71 -8.90 -2.40
N LYS A 115 20.55 -9.56 -1.24
CA LYS A 115 19.77 -10.80 -1.10
C LYS A 115 18.27 -10.59 -0.84
N ASN A 116 17.81 -9.34 -0.73
CA ASN A 116 16.42 -9.04 -0.40
C ASN A 116 15.61 -8.70 -1.67
N PRO A 117 14.68 -9.57 -2.10
CA PRO A 117 13.91 -9.40 -3.33
C PRO A 117 13.02 -8.14 -3.29
N MET A 118 12.48 -7.73 -2.14
CA MET A 118 11.73 -6.46 -1.99
C MET A 118 12.58 -5.22 -2.24
N LYS A 119 13.89 -5.30 -2.01
CA LYS A 119 14.79 -4.19 -2.26
C LYS A 119 15.00 -3.99 -3.76
N LEU A 120 15.12 -5.07 -4.52
CA LEU A 120 15.18 -5.05 -5.99
C LEU A 120 13.82 -4.74 -6.62
N LEU A 121 12.72 -5.28 -6.08
CA LEU A 121 11.35 -4.97 -6.48
C LEU A 121 11.09 -3.46 -6.32
N ARG A 122 11.25 -2.89 -5.13
CA ARG A 122 11.07 -1.44 -4.92
C ARG A 122 12.14 -0.61 -5.63
N LEU A 123 13.33 -1.14 -5.91
CA LEU A 123 14.29 -0.48 -6.80
C LEU A 123 13.72 -0.37 -8.23
N GLY A 124 13.10 -1.44 -8.73
CA GLY A 124 12.45 -1.49 -10.03
C GLY A 124 11.09 -0.77 -10.10
N ILE A 125 10.42 -0.54 -8.96
CA ILE A 125 9.07 0.04 -8.88
C ILE A 125 9.07 1.51 -8.43
N ILE A 126 9.93 1.88 -7.47
CA ILE A 126 10.03 3.24 -6.91
C ILE A 126 11.23 4.00 -7.49
N THR A 127 12.18 3.33 -8.16
CA THR A 127 13.37 3.98 -8.76
C THR A 127 13.61 3.72 -10.24
N THR A 128 12.60 3.28 -10.98
CA THR A 128 12.64 3.33 -12.45
C THR A 128 12.82 4.75 -13.01
N SER A 129 12.76 5.79 -12.17
CA SER A 129 12.47 7.11 -12.70
C SER A 129 13.62 8.11 -12.67
N ARG A 130 14.83 7.83 -12.15
CA ARG A 130 15.92 8.82 -12.36
C ARG A 130 17.37 8.36 -12.30
N LYS A 131 17.70 7.32 -11.53
CA LYS A 131 19.11 6.90 -11.31
C LYS A 131 19.48 5.56 -11.95
N LEU A 132 18.53 4.64 -12.12
CA LEU A 132 18.78 3.33 -12.74
C LEU A 132 18.69 3.37 -14.28
N SER A 133 17.84 4.21 -14.88
CA SER A 133 17.83 4.45 -16.34
C SER A 133 19.11 5.12 -16.83
N LYS A 134 19.80 5.87 -15.96
CA LYS A 134 21.14 6.42 -16.25
C LYS A 134 22.25 5.36 -16.19
N LEU A 135 21.92 4.14 -15.74
CA LEU A 135 22.83 3.01 -15.56
C LEU A 135 22.48 1.84 -16.51
N HIS A 136 21.47 1.97 -17.39
CA HIS A 136 21.07 0.94 -18.38
C HIS A 136 20.72 -0.45 -17.80
N LEU A 137 20.45 -0.55 -16.50
CA LEU A 137 20.28 -1.82 -15.76
C LEU A 137 18.98 -2.59 -16.08
N LEU A 138 18.02 -1.99 -16.78
CA LEU A 138 16.72 -2.60 -17.12
C LEU A 138 16.43 -2.54 -18.62
N ASP A 139 17.43 -2.18 -19.42
CA ASP A 139 17.31 -2.15 -20.87
C ASP A 139 17.15 -3.60 -21.38
N ASN A 140 16.47 -3.72 -22.53
CA ASN A 140 16.28 -5.02 -23.19
C ASN A 140 17.64 -5.72 -23.35
N GLU A 141 17.69 -7.00 -23.00
CA GLU A 141 18.87 -7.88 -23.13
C GLU A 141 20.06 -7.54 -22.21
N SER A 142 19.87 -6.67 -21.22
CA SER A 142 20.87 -6.50 -20.15
C SER A 142 21.04 -7.79 -19.32
N ILE A 143 22.26 -8.07 -18.85
CA ILE A 143 22.57 -9.22 -17.97
C ILE A 143 21.68 -9.22 -16.70
N ASP A 144 21.25 -8.03 -16.28
CA ASP A 144 20.41 -7.81 -15.11
C ASP A 144 18.92 -8.11 -15.36
N GLU A 145 18.43 -8.10 -16.61
CA GLU A 145 17.03 -8.40 -16.97
C GLU A 145 16.60 -9.80 -16.49
N ALA A 146 17.37 -10.82 -16.89
CA ALA A 146 17.09 -12.22 -16.51
C ALA A 146 17.24 -12.43 -15.00
N HIS A 147 18.20 -11.76 -14.37
CA HIS A 147 18.39 -11.84 -12.92
C HIS A 147 17.21 -11.23 -12.16
N VAL A 148 16.72 -10.07 -12.60
CA VAL A 148 15.56 -9.40 -12.00
C VAL A 148 14.32 -10.27 -12.15
N ILE A 149 14.01 -10.79 -13.33
CA ILE A 149 12.84 -11.66 -13.56
C ILE A 149 12.91 -12.91 -12.69
N GLY A 150 14.06 -13.60 -12.66
CA GLY A 150 14.25 -14.79 -11.83
C GLY A 150 14.05 -14.54 -10.33
N ARG A 151 14.27 -13.30 -9.87
CA ARG A 151 14.00 -12.90 -8.48
C ARG A 151 12.54 -12.54 -8.24
N LEU A 152 11.91 -11.80 -9.16
CA LEU A 152 10.49 -11.43 -9.10
C LEU A 152 9.61 -12.68 -9.03
N GLU A 153 9.96 -13.70 -9.80
CA GLU A 153 9.15 -14.90 -9.98
C GLU A 153 9.40 -16.03 -8.98
N ASN A 154 10.34 -15.84 -8.04
CA ASN A 154 10.70 -16.87 -7.07
C ASN A 154 9.77 -16.81 -5.84
N VAL A 155 8.92 -17.83 -5.68
CA VAL A 155 7.90 -17.89 -4.61
C VAL A 155 8.53 -17.85 -3.21
N GLU A 156 9.64 -18.53 -2.97
CA GLU A 156 10.33 -18.52 -1.67
C GLU A 156 10.84 -17.12 -1.30
N ASN A 157 11.34 -16.39 -2.29
CA ASN A 157 11.75 -15.00 -2.15
C ASN A 157 10.55 -14.09 -1.81
N LEU A 158 9.42 -14.26 -2.52
CA LEU A 158 8.19 -13.51 -2.26
C LEU A 158 7.65 -13.78 -0.85
N ARG A 159 7.67 -15.04 -0.42
CA ARG A 159 7.23 -15.50 0.90
C ARG A 159 8.13 -15.01 2.03
N PHE A 160 9.45 -15.18 1.90
CA PHE A 160 10.43 -14.70 2.88
C PHE A 160 10.33 -13.19 3.08
N ALA A 161 10.11 -12.44 1.99
CA ALA A 161 9.96 -10.99 2.04
C ALA A 161 8.55 -10.52 2.41
N ARG A 162 7.60 -11.45 2.61
CA ARG A 162 6.19 -11.17 2.97
C ARG A 162 5.54 -10.16 2.03
N ILE A 163 5.74 -10.32 0.73
CA ILE A 163 5.22 -9.39 -0.28
C ILE A 163 3.74 -9.65 -0.50
N HIS A 164 2.89 -8.71 -0.09
CA HIS A 164 1.46 -8.79 -0.37
C HIS A 164 1.18 -8.53 -1.87
N PRO A 165 0.28 -9.30 -2.54
CA PRO A 165 -0.04 -9.17 -3.97
C PRO A 165 -0.34 -7.74 -4.43
N PHE A 166 -1.06 -6.97 -3.62
CA PHE A 166 -1.35 -5.56 -3.93
C PHE A 166 -0.11 -4.69 -4.13
N THR A 167 1.00 -5.01 -3.46
CA THR A 167 2.29 -4.33 -3.66
C THR A 167 2.83 -4.58 -5.08
N LEU A 168 2.67 -5.81 -5.58
CA LEU A 168 3.06 -6.21 -6.93
C LEU A 168 2.11 -5.69 -8.00
N LEU A 169 0.82 -5.58 -7.67
CA LEU A 169 -0.16 -4.98 -8.57
C LEU A 169 0.09 -3.49 -8.79
N THR A 170 0.26 -2.73 -7.70
CA THR A 170 0.55 -1.28 -7.77
C THR A 170 1.85 -1.02 -8.52
N ALA A 171 2.84 -1.87 -8.30
CA ALA A 171 4.10 -1.92 -9.01
C ALA A 171 3.97 -2.15 -10.52
N TRP A 172 3.31 -3.24 -10.90
CA TRP A 172 3.07 -3.60 -12.28
C TRP A 172 2.32 -2.49 -13.01
N ASN A 173 1.23 -1.98 -12.41
CA ASN A 173 0.46 -0.84 -12.92
C ASN A 173 1.31 0.42 -13.09
N SER A 174 2.15 0.75 -12.12
CA SER A 174 3.02 1.92 -12.20
C SER A 174 4.06 1.77 -13.31
N TYR A 175 4.70 0.60 -13.43
CA TYR A 175 5.76 0.36 -14.40
C TYR A 175 5.26 0.34 -15.85
N ARG A 176 4.15 -0.36 -16.11
CA ARG A 176 3.60 -0.53 -17.47
C ARG A 176 3.10 0.76 -18.12
N ARG A 177 2.92 1.83 -17.33
CA ARG A 177 2.53 3.15 -17.84
C ARG A 177 3.60 3.85 -18.67
N GLY A 178 4.88 3.51 -18.47
CA GLY A 178 5.98 4.20 -19.15
C GLY A 178 6.21 5.64 -18.69
N HIS A 179 5.52 6.13 -17.65
CA HIS A 179 5.74 7.46 -17.11
C HIS A 179 5.29 7.63 -15.65
N SER A 180 5.88 8.61 -14.97
CA SER A 180 5.56 8.95 -13.57
C SER A 180 4.36 9.89 -13.48
N GLY A 181 3.28 9.45 -12.83
CA GLY A 181 2.12 10.28 -12.47
C GLY A 181 1.46 11.01 -13.65
N PRO A 182 0.59 12.01 -13.40
CA PRO A 182 -0.14 12.73 -14.45
C PRO A 182 0.72 13.78 -15.14
N ARG A 183 1.65 14.39 -14.37
CA ARG A 183 2.57 15.43 -14.88
C ARG A 183 3.70 14.87 -15.74
N LYS A 184 3.79 13.54 -15.89
CA LYS A 184 4.79 12.83 -16.69
C LYS A 184 6.22 13.34 -16.46
N SER A 185 6.56 13.67 -15.21
CA SER A 185 7.87 14.25 -14.88
C SER A 185 9.05 13.36 -15.26
N LEU A 186 8.81 12.06 -15.43
CA LEU A 186 9.76 11.01 -15.77
C LEU A 186 9.05 10.08 -16.76
N ILE A 187 9.72 9.70 -17.84
CA ILE A 187 9.21 8.85 -18.93
C ILE A 187 10.26 7.77 -19.19
N TRP A 188 9.83 6.55 -19.48
CA TRP A 188 10.70 5.41 -19.80
C TRP A 188 10.05 4.50 -20.84
N THR A 189 10.89 3.80 -21.60
CA THR A 189 10.44 2.71 -22.46
C THR A 189 10.13 1.49 -21.60
N VAL A 190 8.95 0.91 -21.77
CA VAL A 190 8.52 -0.26 -21.00
C VAL A 190 9.18 -1.51 -21.55
N ASN A 191 10.06 -2.13 -20.78
CA ASN A 191 10.54 -3.49 -21.06
C ASN A 191 9.41 -4.49 -20.74
N GLN A 192 8.87 -5.12 -21.78
CA GLN A 192 7.73 -6.02 -21.67
C GLN A 192 8.03 -7.28 -20.86
N LYS A 193 9.28 -7.78 -20.90
CA LYS A 193 9.65 -8.96 -20.11
C LYS A 193 9.60 -8.66 -18.61
N ILE A 194 10.01 -7.46 -18.20
CA ILE A 194 9.89 -7.01 -16.81
C ILE A 194 8.42 -6.78 -16.43
N ALA A 195 7.62 -6.18 -17.33
CA ALA A 195 6.19 -5.99 -17.08
C ALA A 195 5.47 -7.33 -16.88
N ASN A 196 5.76 -8.31 -17.73
CA ASN A 196 5.24 -9.68 -17.62
C ASN A 196 5.77 -10.37 -16.36
N GLY A 197 7.04 -10.20 -16.01
CA GLY A 197 7.61 -10.74 -14.78
C GLY A 197 6.95 -10.18 -13.51
N LEU A 198 6.58 -8.89 -13.51
CA LEU A 198 5.81 -8.26 -12.41
C LEU A 198 4.38 -8.81 -12.33
N GLU A 199 3.74 -9.06 -13.46
CA GLU A 199 2.44 -9.73 -13.52
C GLU A 199 2.51 -11.17 -13.00
N THR A 200 3.47 -11.96 -13.49
CA THR A 200 3.70 -13.33 -13.01
C THR A 200 3.97 -13.35 -11.51
N ALA A 201 4.80 -12.42 -11.02
CA ALA A 201 5.07 -12.27 -9.59
C ALA A 201 3.81 -11.92 -8.79
N PHE A 202 2.94 -11.04 -9.31
CA PHE A 202 1.64 -10.73 -8.71
C PHE A 202 0.81 -12.01 -8.49
N TYR A 203 0.64 -12.86 -9.51
CA TYR A 203 -0.10 -14.11 -9.33
C TYR A 203 0.61 -15.12 -8.44
N LYS A 204 1.94 -15.27 -8.56
CA LYS A 204 2.74 -16.16 -7.68
C LYS A 204 2.71 -15.73 -6.21
N SER A 205 2.53 -14.44 -5.94
CA SER A 205 2.49 -13.91 -4.57
C SER A 205 1.25 -14.33 -3.78
N PHE A 206 0.17 -14.81 -4.42
CA PHE A 206 -0.98 -15.36 -3.71
C PHE A 206 -0.60 -16.56 -2.83
N ALA A 207 0.30 -17.42 -3.32
CA ALA A 207 0.84 -18.54 -2.54
C ALA A 207 1.74 -18.12 -1.37
N SER A 208 2.12 -16.83 -1.31
CA SER A 208 2.98 -16.27 -0.27
C SER A 208 2.20 -15.64 0.89
N VAL A 209 0.87 -15.54 0.80
CA VAL A 209 0.00 -14.94 1.82
C VAL A 209 -0.77 -16.04 2.55
N ASP A 210 -0.90 -15.91 3.87
CA ASP A 210 -1.71 -16.84 4.64
C ASP A 210 -3.20 -16.72 4.24
N PRO A 211 -3.91 -17.82 3.99
CA PRO A 211 -5.33 -17.76 3.66
C PRO A 211 -6.16 -17.21 4.84
N ILE A 212 -7.30 -16.58 4.54
CA ILE A 212 -8.18 -16.01 5.59
C ILE A 212 -9.02 -17.11 6.27
N LYS A 213 -9.26 -18.26 5.62
CA LYS A 213 -10.01 -19.42 6.15
C LYS A 213 -11.36 -19.07 6.80
N LYS A 214 -12.09 -18.17 6.16
CA LYS A 214 -13.43 -17.68 6.58
C LYS A 214 -14.34 -17.57 5.37
N ARG A 215 -15.65 -17.60 5.59
CA ARG A 215 -16.65 -17.29 4.57
C ARG A 215 -16.79 -15.78 4.45
N ILE A 216 -16.52 -15.24 3.28
CA ILE A 216 -16.45 -13.78 3.06
C ILE A 216 -17.49 -13.39 2.01
N LEU A 217 -18.36 -12.43 2.35
CA LEU A 217 -19.16 -11.73 1.36
C LEU A 217 -18.47 -10.41 1.01
N ILE A 218 -18.13 -10.23 -0.26
CA ILE A 218 -17.63 -8.97 -0.80
C ILE A 218 -18.79 -8.25 -1.48
N ALA A 219 -19.24 -7.14 -0.92
CA ALA A 219 -20.27 -6.31 -1.53
C ALA A 219 -19.66 -5.02 -2.07
N MET A 220 -19.63 -4.89 -3.39
CA MET A 220 -19.06 -3.73 -4.06
C MET A 220 -20.16 -2.79 -4.51
N ASN A 221 -19.99 -1.51 -4.21
CA ASN A 221 -20.88 -0.46 -4.69
C ASN A 221 -20.87 -0.44 -6.24
N GLY A 222 -22.05 -0.60 -6.85
CA GLY A 222 -22.24 -0.64 -8.30
C GLY A 222 -22.59 0.71 -8.93
N SER A 223 -22.54 1.80 -8.17
CA SER A 223 -22.86 3.15 -8.66
C SER A 223 -21.78 3.75 -9.57
N GLU A 224 -22.12 4.85 -10.24
CA GLU A 224 -21.19 5.65 -11.03
C GLU A 224 -20.16 6.40 -10.18
N ALA A 225 -20.45 6.68 -8.91
CA ALA A 225 -19.48 7.32 -8.02
C ALA A 225 -18.20 6.49 -7.83
N MET A 226 -18.26 5.17 -8.05
CA MET A 226 -17.06 4.32 -8.07
C MET A 226 -16.15 4.59 -9.30
N MET A 227 -16.62 5.29 -10.32
CA MET A 227 -15.79 5.69 -11.46
C MET A 227 -14.88 6.87 -11.15
N GLN A 228 -15.11 7.56 -10.03
CA GLN A 228 -14.23 8.63 -9.58
C GLN A 228 -12.83 8.10 -9.21
N PRO A 229 -11.80 8.95 -9.24
CA PRO A 229 -10.45 8.55 -8.82
C PRO A 229 -10.42 8.02 -7.39
N ALA A 230 -9.65 6.96 -7.17
CA ALA A 230 -9.53 6.35 -5.86
C ALA A 230 -8.67 7.19 -4.90
N ASN A 231 -8.95 7.12 -3.60
CA ASN A 231 -8.19 7.86 -2.58
C ASN A 231 -6.70 7.55 -2.63
N GLY A 232 -5.88 8.55 -2.94
CA GLY A 232 -4.42 8.41 -3.06
C GLY A 232 -3.92 7.93 -4.43
N MET A 233 -4.82 7.61 -5.37
CA MET A 233 -4.49 7.23 -6.76
C MET A 233 -5.37 8.00 -7.75
N LYS A 234 -4.85 9.11 -8.29
CA LYS A 234 -5.64 10.01 -9.15
C LYS A 234 -5.92 9.44 -10.54
N GLU A 235 -5.19 8.40 -10.94
CA GLU A 235 -5.20 7.85 -12.29
C GLU A 235 -5.94 6.52 -12.40
N VAL A 236 -6.41 5.97 -11.30
CA VAL A 236 -7.18 4.71 -11.25
C VAL A 236 -8.49 4.99 -10.55
N SER A 237 -9.60 4.50 -11.12
CA SER A 237 -10.91 4.66 -10.49
C SER A 237 -11.02 3.84 -9.20
N ALA A 238 -11.90 4.28 -8.31
CA ALA A 238 -12.29 3.53 -7.12
C ALA A 238 -12.79 2.12 -7.49
N ARG A 239 -13.53 1.98 -8.60
CA ARG A 239 -14.03 0.72 -9.14
C ARG A 239 -12.90 -0.23 -9.50
N SER A 240 -11.99 0.19 -10.39
CA SER A 240 -10.89 -0.68 -10.82
C SER A 240 -10.02 -1.12 -9.64
N THR A 241 -9.88 -0.25 -8.64
CA THR A 241 -9.16 -0.59 -7.42
C THR A 241 -9.93 -1.56 -6.52
N ALA A 242 -11.24 -1.36 -6.35
CA ALA A 242 -12.10 -2.26 -5.59
C ALA A 242 -12.15 -3.66 -6.22
N VAL A 243 -12.21 -3.73 -7.57
CA VAL A 243 -12.11 -4.99 -8.33
C VAL A 243 -10.81 -5.71 -8.04
N ALA A 244 -9.69 -5.00 -8.10
CA ALA A 244 -8.40 -5.59 -7.78
C ALA A 244 -8.32 -6.13 -6.34
N MET A 245 -8.85 -5.38 -5.36
CA MET A 245 -8.89 -5.81 -3.97
C MET A 245 -9.84 -7.00 -3.77
N ALA A 246 -11.01 -6.98 -4.40
CA ALA A 246 -11.99 -8.06 -4.38
C ALA A 246 -11.42 -9.34 -4.99
N PHE A 247 -10.74 -9.22 -6.14
CA PHE A 247 -10.02 -10.31 -6.78
C PHE A 247 -8.92 -10.88 -5.88
N ILE A 248 -8.13 -10.03 -5.22
CA ILE A 248 -7.11 -10.52 -4.27
C ILE A 248 -7.77 -11.26 -3.10
N LEU A 249 -8.81 -10.68 -2.51
CA LEU A 249 -9.55 -11.30 -1.40
C LEU A 249 -10.19 -12.64 -1.81
N SER A 250 -10.71 -12.76 -3.02
CA SER A 250 -11.31 -14.00 -3.52
C SER A 250 -10.29 -15.10 -3.81
N LYS A 251 -9.05 -14.76 -4.14
CA LYS A 251 -7.96 -15.74 -4.28
C LYS A 251 -7.39 -16.22 -2.93
N ILE A 252 -7.47 -15.41 -1.87
CA ILE A 252 -6.93 -15.76 -0.53
C ILE A 252 -8.01 -16.23 0.46
N GLY A 253 -9.29 -16.10 0.11
CA GLY A 253 -10.43 -16.55 0.90
C GLY A 253 -10.97 -17.89 0.39
N ASP A 254 -11.22 -18.83 1.30
CA ASP A 254 -11.62 -20.20 0.96
C ASP A 254 -13.07 -20.29 0.42
N ASN A 255 -13.96 -19.41 0.87
CA ASN A 255 -15.38 -19.37 0.49
C ASN A 255 -15.82 -17.92 0.33
N THR A 256 -15.46 -17.32 -0.80
CA THR A 256 -15.73 -15.92 -1.09
C THR A 256 -16.86 -15.78 -2.08
N GLU A 257 -17.88 -15.00 -1.71
CA GLU A 257 -18.97 -14.64 -2.60
C GLU A 257 -18.90 -13.15 -2.89
N VAL A 258 -19.16 -12.76 -4.13
CA VAL A 258 -19.01 -11.38 -4.58
C VAL A 258 -20.30 -10.90 -5.20
N ILE A 259 -20.77 -9.74 -4.75
CA ILE A 259 -21.98 -9.11 -5.26
C ILE A 259 -21.71 -7.64 -5.60
N LEU A 260 -22.31 -7.18 -6.69
CA LEU A 260 -22.46 -5.78 -7.04
C LEU A 260 -23.79 -5.26 -6.48
N VAL A 261 -23.71 -4.17 -5.72
CA VAL A 261 -24.87 -3.53 -5.10
C VAL A 261 -25.37 -2.41 -5.99
N LYS A 262 -26.51 -2.61 -6.62
CA LYS A 262 -27.31 -1.61 -7.34
C LYS A 262 -28.74 -1.60 -6.79
N GLU A 263 -29.71 -1.12 -7.57
CA GLU A 263 -31.14 -1.30 -7.30
C GLU A 263 -31.47 -2.78 -7.08
N GLN A 264 -30.86 -3.66 -7.85
CA GLN A 264 -30.84 -5.11 -7.62
C GLN A 264 -29.42 -5.57 -7.28
N LEU A 265 -29.32 -6.63 -6.48
CA LEU A 265 -28.03 -7.29 -6.22
C LEU A 265 -27.67 -8.15 -7.43
N VAL A 266 -26.46 -7.96 -7.94
CA VAL A 266 -25.94 -8.71 -9.09
C VAL A 266 -24.76 -9.57 -8.62
N PRO A 267 -24.91 -10.89 -8.50
CA PRO A 267 -23.80 -11.79 -8.20
C PRO A 267 -22.71 -11.69 -9.27
N VAL A 268 -21.45 -11.72 -8.84
CA VAL A 268 -20.28 -11.70 -9.73
C VAL A 268 -19.44 -12.94 -9.44
N ASN A 269 -19.32 -13.82 -10.43
CA ASN A 269 -18.54 -15.05 -10.29
C ASN A 269 -17.05 -14.80 -10.61
N LEU A 270 -16.20 -14.72 -9.58
CA LEU A 270 -14.74 -14.67 -9.71
C LEU A 270 -14.14 -16.07 -9.57
N ASP A 271 -13.76 -16.67 -10.69
CA ASP A 271 -13.20 -18.01 -10.75
C ASP A 271 -11.73 -18.03 -10.30
N GLN A 272 -11.25 -19.18 -9.81
CA GLN A 272 -9.84 -19.34 -9.42
C GLN A 272 -8.88 -19.31 -10.63
N SER A 273 -9.37 -19.55 -11.85
CA SER A 273 -8.63 -19.40 -13.11
C SER A 273 -8.68 -17.99 -13.70
N ASP A 274 -9.60 -17.12 -13.24
CA ASP A 274 -9.68 -15.75 -13.74
C ASP A 274 -8.36 -15.00 -13.52
N ASN A 275 -7.99 -14.18 -14.51
CA ASN A 275 -6.99 -13.13 -14.37
C ASN A 275 -7.67 -11.78 -14.03
N LEU A 276 -6.88 -10.76 -13.72
CA LEU A 276 -7.41 -9.46 -13.30
C LEU A 276 -8.21 -8.74 -14.41
N GLU A 277 -7.88 -8.98 -15.68
CA GLU A 277 -8.59 -8.39 -16.82
C GLU A 277 -9.99 -8.99 -16.96
N VAL A 278 -10.10 -10.33 -16.96
CA VAL A 278 -11.37 -11.05 -16.97
C VAL A 278 -12.22 -10.66 -15.77
N ALA A 279 -11.61 -10.61 -14.57
CA ALA A 279 -12.29 -10.12 -13.38
C ALA A 279 -12.86 -8.71 -13.60
N SER A 280 -12.07 -7.78 -14.15
CA SER A 280 -12.51 -6.41 -14.45
C SER A 280 -13.68 -6.34 -15.42
N GLN A 281 -13.68 -7.18 -16.46
CA GLN A 281 -14.80 -7.27 -17.39
C GLN A 281 -16.09 -7.74 -16.70
N LYS A 282 -16.01 -8.68 -15.76
CA LYS A 282 -17.16 -9.19 -14.98
C LYS A 282 -17.79 -8.14 -14.06
N PHE A 283 -17.06 -7.08 -13.70
CA PHE A 283 -17.59 -5.93 -12.95
C PHE A 283 -18.04 -4.78 -13.86
N SER A 284 -18.15 -4.99 -15.17
CA SER A 284 -18.69 -3.99 -16.08
C SER A 284 -20.15 -3.69 -15.74
N ILE A 285 -20.49 -2.41 -15.71
CA ILE A 285 -21.79 -1.93 -15.28
C ILE A 285 -22.48 -1.34 -16.50
N ASN A 286 -23.60 -1.95 -16.88
CA ASN A 286 -24.56 -1.31 -17.78
C ASN A 286 -25.50 -0.43 -16.95
N GLY A 287 -25.78 0.78 -17.45
CA GLY A 287 -26.72 1.75 -16.87
C GLY A 287 -26.08 2.77 -15.91
N THR A 288 -26.72 3.95 -15.84
CA THR A 288 -26.33 5.09 -15.00
C THR A 288 -27.23 5.13 -13.76
N SER A 289 -26.72 4.73 -12.59
CA SER A 289 -27.46 4.85 -11.32
C SER A 289 -26.50 5.19 -10.19
N ASP A 290 -26.85 6.20 -9.39
CA ASP A 290 -26.15 6.57 -8.16
C ASP A 290 -26.71 5.85 -6.93
N TYR A 291 -27.59 4.86 -7.14
CA TYR A 291 -28.17 4.10 -6.05
C TYR A 291 -27.12 3.20 -5.37
N TYR A 292 -27.04 3.32 -4.05
CA TYR A 292 -26.31 2.40 -3.20
C TYR A 292 -27.00 2.28 -1.83
N ASP A 293 -27.25 1.05 -1.39
CA ASP A 293 -27.79 0.73 -0.08
C ASP A 293 -26.88 -0.29 0.62
N PRO A 294 -26.16 0.12 1.68
CA PRO A 294 -25.28 -0.77 2.44
C PRO A 294 -26.02 -1.81 3.28
N CYS A 295 -27.33 -1.69 3.53
CA CYS A 295 -28.12 -2.69 4.26
C CYS A 295 -28.47 -3.91 3.39
N LYS A 296 -28.66 -3.71 2.07
CA LYS A 296 -29.08 -4.77 1.13
C LYS A 296 -28.25 -6.06 1.19
N PRO A 297 -26.90 -6.03 1.17
CA PRO A 297 -26.11 -7.26 1.26
C PRO A 297 -26.43 -8.12 2.47
N MET A 298 -26.63 -7.49 3.63
CA MET A 298 -26.91 -8.18 4.89
C MET A 298 -28.35 -8.72 4.92
N ASN A 299 -29.32 -7.93 4.43
CA ASN A 299 -30.71 -8.37 4.34
C ASN A 299 -30.87 -9.55 3.38
N TRP A 300 -30.26 -9.46 2.20
CA TRP A 300 -30.24 -10.56 1.23
C TRP A 300 -29.63 -11.84 1.83
N ALA A 301 -28.53 -11.72 2.56
CA ALA A 301 -27.92 -12.86 3.22
C ALA A 301 -28.80 -13.44 4.36
N ARG A 302 -29.56 -12.61 5.09
CA ARG A 302 -30.57 -13.08 6.08
C ARG A 302 -31.71 -13.83 5.43
N GLU A 303 -32.32 -13.23 4.41
CA GLU A 303 -33.46 -13.79 3.66
C GLU A 303 -33.11 -15.15 3.07
N ASN A 304 -31.88 -15.30 2.54
CA ASN A 304 -31.38 -16.55 1.97
C ASN A 304 -30.68 -17.46 2.98
N LYS A 305 -30.63 -17.08 4.27
CA LYS A 305 -29.98 -17.84 5.36
C LYS A 305 -28.49 -18.13 5.11
N MET A 306 -27.81 -17.23 4.40
CA MET A 306 -26.40 -17.34 4.01
C MET A 306 -25.49 -16.80 5.11
N LYS A 307 -24.63 -17.69 5.64
CA LYS A 307 -23.76 -17.39 6.77
C LYS A 307 -22.36 -17.02 6.29
N PHE A 308 -21.97 -15.77 6.51
CA PHE A 308 -20.65 -15.22 6.25
C PHE A 308 -20.00 -14.81 7.57
N ASP A 309 -18.73 -15.15 7.73
CA ASP A 309 -17.94 -14.78 8.91
C ASP A 309 -17.41 -13.34 8.79
N ALA A 310 -17.32 -12.83 7.56
CA ALA A 310 -17.05 -11.42 7.31
C ALA A 310 -17.82 -10.89 6.09
N ILE A 311 -18.22 -9.63 6.17
CA ILE A 311 -18.78 -8.87 5.06
C ILE A 311 -17.85 -7.68 4.81
N VAL A 312 -17.34 -7.54 3.59
CA VAL A 312 -16.41 -6.48 3.18
C VAL A 312 -17.10 -5.60 2.13
N PHE A 313 -17.31 -4.35 2.48
CA PHE A 313 -17.89 -3.34 1.60
C PHE A 313 -16.80 -2.53 0.92
N PHE A 314 -16.94 -2.35 -0.40
CA PHE A 314 -16.18 -1.36 -1.16
C PHE A 314 -17.11 -0.23 -1.58
N THR A 315 -16.95 0.95 -0.98
CA THR A 315 -17.90 2.05 -1.13
C THR A 315 -17.27 3.28 -1.77
N ALA A 316 -18.04 3.97 -2.62
CA ALA A 316 -17.70 5.30 -3.11
C ALA A 316 -18.11 6.37 -2.09
N SER A 317 -17.84 7.63 -2.43
CA SER A 317 -18.19 8.80 -1.65
C SER A 317 -19.67 9.20 -1.78
N LEU A 318 -20.60 8.26 -1.59
CA LEU A 318 -22.04 8.49 -1.72
C LEU A 318 -22.76 8.55 -0.38
N THR A 319 -23.72 9.46 -0.29
CA THR A 319 -24.79 9.47 0.72
C THR A 319 -25.79 8.37 0.39
N PHE A 320 -25.96 7.41 1.30
CA PHE A 320 -27.10 6.49 1.30
C PHE A 320 -28.24 7.09 2.17
N ASN A 321 -29.43 6.51 2.13
CA ASN A 321 -30.60 7.10 2.78
C ASN A 321 -30.37 7.21 4.31
N ASN A 322 -30.67 8.36 4.91
CA ASN A 322 -30.46 8.60 6.35
C ASN A 322 -31.28 7.65 7.24
N ASN A 323 -32.32 7.01 6.69
CA ASN A 323 -33.11 6.00 7.41
C ASN A 323 -32.42 4.62 7.43
N ASP A 324 -31.39 4.39 6.62
CA ASP A 324 -30.65 3.14 6.60
C ASP A 324 -29.71 3.08 7.82
N ASN A 325 -29.73 1.97 8.57
CA ASN A 325 -28.86 1.77 9.72
C ASN A 325 -28.05 0.46 9.55
N PRO A 326 -26.96 0.49 8.77
CA PRO A 326 -26.19 -0.71 8.43
C PRO A 326 -25.61 -1.41 9.66
N SER A 327 -25.26 -0.63 10.68
CA SER A 327 -24.74 -1.16 11.94
C SER A 327 -25.82 -1.95 12.70
N ALA A 328 -27.06 -1.45 12.75
CA ALA A 328 -28.19 -2.19 13.30
C ALA A 328 -28.53 -3.43 12.44
N THR A 329 -28.52 -3.30 11.11
CA THR A 329 -28.74 -4.43 10.20
C THR A 329 -27.70 -5.54 10.39
N MET A 330 -26.43 -5.18 10.61
CA MET A 330 -25.38 -6.15 10.91
C MET A 330 -25.60 -6.86 12.25
N ARG A 331 -26.13 -6.15 13.27
CA ARG A 331 -26.50 -6.77 14.56
C ARG A 331 -27.63 -7.78 14.37
N GLN A 332 -28.69 -7.41 13.64
CA GLN A 332 -29.78 -8.32 13.29
C GLN A 332 -29.28 -9.54 12.50
N TYR A 333 -28.40 -9.32 11.51
CA TYR A 333 -27.75 -10.39 10.73
C TYR A 333 -27.05 -11.42 11.63
N ARG A 334 -26.30 -10.95 12.62
CA ARG A 334 -25.59 -11.82 13.57
C ARG A 334 -26.55 -12.61 14.46
N GLU A 335 -27.58 -11.95 14.97
CA GLU A 335 -28.58 -12.54 15.88
C GLU A 335 -29.40 -13.61 15.17
N GLU A 336 -30.00 -13.29 14.03
CA GLU A 336 -30.91 -14.19 13.31
C GLU A 336 -30.21 -15.43 12.73
N LEU A 337 -28.98 -15.28 12.26
CA LEU A 337 -28.22 -16.41 11.68
C LEU A 337 -27.34 -17.14 12.71
N GLY A 338 -27.32 -16.69 13.96
CA GLY A 338 -26.55 -17.29 15.04
C GLY A 338 -25.03 -17.22 14.81
N ILE A 339 -24.53 -16.08 14.31
CA ILE A 339 -23.12 -15.83 13.99
C ILE A 339 -22.59 -14.58 14.71
N PRO A 340 -22.54 -14.58 16.06
CA PRO A 340 -22.21 -13.40 16.87
C PRO A 340 -20.77 -12.87 16.69
N ARG A 341 -19.93 -13.61 15.96
CA ARG A 341 -18.56 -13.22 15.63
C ARG A 341 -18.41 -12.64 14.22
N ALA A 342 -19.47 -12.62 13.41
CA ALA A 342 -19.39 -12.10 12.04
C ALA A 342 -18.91 -10.65 12.03
N ARG A 343 -17.95 -10.33 11.17
CA ARG A 343 -17.33 -9.00 11.12
C ARG A 343 -17.80 -8.19 9.91
N LEU A 344 -17.81 -6.87 10.07
CA LEU A 344 -18.10 -5.93 8.98
C LEU A 344 -16.88 -5.05 8.73
N VAL A 345 -16.45 -4.95 7.48
CA VAL A 345 -15.38 -4.05 7.06
C VAL A 345 -15.94 -3.11 6.02
N ASN A 346 -15.82 -1.80 6.25
CA ASN A 346 -16.11 -0.78 5.25
C ASN A 346 -14.80 -0.24 4.67
N VAL A 347 -14.62 -0.34 3.36
CA VAL A 347 -13.46 0.21 2.64
C VAL A 347 -13.93 1.40 1.81
N GLY A 348 -13.68 2.60 2.33
CA GLY A 348 -13.96 3.87 1.68
C GLY A 348 -12.95 4.16 0.57
N MET A 349 -13.39 4.01 -0.67
CA MET A 349 -12.56 4.15 -1.87
C MET A 349 -12.37 5.60 -2.32
N ALA A 350 -13.21 6.51 -1.86
CA ALA A 350 -13.16 7.96 -2.13
C ALA A 350 -13.33 8.75 -0.82
N SER A 351 -12.94 10.03 -0.80
CA SER A 351 -12.84 10.83 0.44
C SER A 351 -14.18 11.38 0.86
N ASN A 352 -14.71 10.94 2.01
CA ASN A 352 -15.88 11.53 2.67
C ASN A 352 -15.96 11.11 4.16
N GLU A 353 -16.85 11.78 4.90
CA GLU A 353 -17.06 11.63 6.37
C GLU A 353 -18.12 10.57 6.74
N PHE A 354 -18.73 9.91 5.74
CA PHE A 354 -19.80 8.94 5.97
C PHE A 354 -19.25 7.58 6.39
N THR A 355 -19.78 7.05 7.49
CA THR A 355 -19.31 5.81 8.09
C THR A 355 -20.45 4.80 8.17
N VAL A 356 -20.28 3.64 7.52
CA VAL A 356 -21.23 2.52 7.56
C VAL A 356 -21.16 1.75 8.89
N THR A 357 -20.05 1.92 9.62
CA THR A 357 -19.69 1.16 10.81
C THR A 357 -19.86 1.96 12.10
N ASP A 358 -20.27 1.27 13.15
CA ASP A 358 -20.35 1.78 14.52
C ASP A 358 -18.98 1.63 15.19
N HIS A 359 -18.36 2.75 15.56
CA HIS A 359 -17.03 2.77 16.17
C HIS A 359 -16.98 2.14 17.58
N THR A 360 -18.13 1.89 18.20
CA THR A 360 -18.23 1.20 19.49
C THR A 360 -18.27 -0.32 19.34
N ASP A 361 -18.52 -0.84 18.14
CA ASP A 361 -18.56 -2.28 17.87
C ASP A 361 -17.19 -2.78 17.40
N ALA A 362 -16.48 -3.52 18.26
CA ALA A 362 -15.16 -4.10 17.98
C ALA A 362 -15.14 -5.12 16.81
N LYS A 363 -16.31 -5.52 16.28
CA LYS A 363 -16.46 -6.39 15.11
C LYS A 363 -16.76 -5.61 13.83
N MET A 364 -16.70 -4.28 13.89
CA MET A 364 -16.80 -3.40 12.73
C MET A 364 -15.50 -2.62 12.53
N LEU A 365 -15.07 -2.45 11.28
CA LEU A 365 -13.86 -1.72 10.92
C LEU A 365 -14.15 -0.76 9.77
N ASN A 366 -13.83 0.52 9.96
CA ASN A 366 -13.79 1.50 8.87
C ASN A 366 -12.36 1.67 8.38
N VAL A 367 -12.16 1.57 7.07
CA VAL A 367 -10.87 1.78 6.42
C VAL A 367 -11.04 2.85 5.35
N VAL A 368 -10.19 3.88 5.39
CA VAL A 368 -10.16 4.95 4.40
C VAL A 368 -8.79 5.01 3.75
N GLY A 369 -8.78 5.06 2.41
CA GLY A 369 -7.55 5.17 1.62
C GLY A 369 -7.17 3.86 0.94
N LEU A 370 -6.03 3.90 0.23
CA LEU A 370 -5.51 2.78 -0.54
C LEU A 370 -4.01 2.60 -0.33
N ASP A 371 -3.64 1.58 0.43
CA ASP A 371 -2.27 1.09 0.55
C ASP A 371 -2.22 -0.44 0.70
N SER A 372 -1.02 -1.01 0.56
CA SER A 372 -0.82 -2.46 0.68
C SER A 372 -1.03 -3.00 2.10
N ASN A 373 -1.01 -2.15 3.13
CA ASN A 373 -1.24 -2.55 4.51
C ASN A 373 -2.74 -2.75 4.77
N ILE A 374 -3.63 -2.11 4.01
CA ILE A 374 -5.07 -2.25 4.16
C ILE A 374 -5.52 -3.70 4.00
N LEU A 375 -5.13 -4.40 2.93
CA LEU A 375 -5.54 -5.80 2.76
C LEU A 375 -4.95 -6.73 3.83
N THR A 376 -3.76 -6.41 4.35
CA THR A 376 -3.17 -7.12 5.49
C THR A 376 -4.02 -6.89 6.74
N MET A 377 -4.40 -5.64 7.01
CA MET A 377 -5.26 -5.26 8.13
C MET A 377 -6.64 -5.90 8.04
N ILE A 378 -7.26 -5.91 6.85
CA ILE A 378 -8.55 -6.57 6.61
C ILE A 378 -8.41 -8.07 6.88
N SER A 379 -7.37 -8.72 6.35
CA SER A 379 -7.11 -10.14 6.57
C SER A 379 -6.96 -10.46 8.06
N ASP A 380 -6.14 -9.70 8.78
CA ASP A 380 -5.92 -9.89 10.22
C ASP A 380 -7.17 -9.62 11.04
N PHE A 381 -7.92 -8.58 10.67
CA PHE A 381 -9.19 -8.27 11.31
C PHE A 381 -10.21 -9.37 11.07
N VAL A 382 -10.30 -9.95 9.87
CA VAL A 382 -11.24 -11.04 9.57
C VAL A 382 -10.83 -12.36 10.24
N ARG A 383 -9.53 -12.66 10.37
CA ARG A 383 -9.04 -13.92 10.96
C ARG A 383 -9.29 -14.08 12.46
N ARG A 384 -9.35 -12.99 13.21
CA ARG A 384 -9.56 -13.00 14.67
C ARG A 384 -10.91 -13.63 15.05
#